data_AF-A0A1Y2QCC3-F1
#
_entry.id   AF-A0A1Y2QCC3-F1
#
_cell.length_a   1.000
_cell.length_b   1.000
_cell.length_c   1.000
_cell.angle_alpha   90.00
_cell.angle_beta   90.00
_cell.angle_gamma   90.00
#
_symmetry.space_group_name_H-M   'P 1'
#
loop_
_entity.id
_entity.type
_entity.pdbx_description
1 polymer ?
#
loop_
_entity_poly.entity_id
_entity_poly.type
_entity_poly.pdbx_seq_one_letter_code
_entity_poly.pdbx_strand_id
1 'polypeptide(L)'
;MEADRALNLLDDMLWNCLIVAGPVLLATLVVGVLISILQVATQMQEMTLSYVPKLLVAAMLLILLGPWMIARITDFARGLYLVIPTLAS
;
A
#
# COMPACT_ATOMS: atom_id res chain seq x y z
N MET A 1 14.29 26.10 8.15
CA MET A 1 14.80 25.03 9.06
C MET A 1 13.67 24.16 9.61
N GLU A 2 12.64 24.69 10.30
CA GLU A 2 11.49 23.86 10.71
C GLU A 2 10.63 23.37 9.54
N ALA A 3 10.37 24.25 8.56
CA ALA A 3 9.63 23.88 7.35
C ALA A 3 10.35 22.79 6.52
N ASP A 4 11.68 22.86 6.40
CA ASP A 4 12.48 21.84 5.70
C ASP A 4 12.41 20.48 6.41
N ARG A 5 12.43 20.47 7.76
CA ARG A 5 12.25 19.24 8.54
C ARG A 5 10.85 18.66 8.38
N ALA A 6 9.82 19.50 8.40
CA ALA A 6 8.44 19.07 8.17
C ALA A 6 8.27 18.44 6.77
N LEU A 7 8.87 19.05 5.74
CA LEU A 7 8.86 18.52 4.37
C LEU A 7 9.58 17.17 4.28
N ASN A 8 10.75 17.03 4.91
CA ASN A 8 11.48 15.77 4.91
C ASN A 8 10.71 14.64 5.61
N LEU A 9 10.07 14.93 6.75
CA LEU A 9 9.22 13.95 7.44
C LEU A 9 8.03 13.55 6.55
N LEU A 10 7.44 14.50 5.83
CA LEU A 10 6.36 14.24 4.89
C LEU A 10 6.81 13.33 3.75
N ASP A 11 8.00 13.56 3.20
CA ASP A 11 8.58 12.71 2.14
C ASP A 11 8.80 11.27 2.64
N ASP A 12 9.41 11.11 3.82
CA ASP A 12 9.61 9.80 4.45
C ASP A 12 8.28 9.08 4.71
N MET A 13 7.25 9.81 5.16
CA MET A 13 5.91 9.27 5.37
C MET A 13 5.28 8.76 4.07
N LEU A 14 5.31 9.58 3.02
CA LEU A 14 4.72 9.24 1.72
C LEU A 14 5.47 8.07 1.07
N TRP A 15 6.79 8.07 1.16
CA TRP A 15 7.61 6.99 0.64
C TRP A 15 7.34 5.67 1.37
N ASN A 16 7.24 5.71 2.69
CA ASN A 16 6.92 4.51 3.47
C ASN A 16 5.50 4.00 3.15
N CYS A 17 4.53 4.90 3.00
CA CYS A 17 3.18 4.55 2.57
C CYS A 17 3.18 3.87 1.20
N LEU A 18 3.92 4.43 0.23
CA LEU A 18 4.02 3.87 -1.12
C LEU A 18 4.66 2.48 -1.12
N ILE A 19 5.72 2.27 -0.33
CA ILE A 19 6.38 0.96 -0.21
C ILE A 19 5.44 -0.09 0.41
N VAL A 20 4.68 0.30 1.42
CA VAL A 20 3.76 -0.62 2.12
C VAL A 20 2.53 -0.94 1.26
N ALA A 21 1.93 0.06 0.62
CA ALA A 21 0.74 -0.12 -0.22
C ALA A 21 1.05 -0.67 -1.62
N GLY A 22 2.25 -0.38 -2.15
CA GLY A 22 2.68 -0.68 -3.51
C GLY A 22 2.48 -2.13 -3.95
N PRO A 23 2.91 -3.14 -3.17
CA PRO A 23 2.74 -4.55 -3.54
C PRO A 23 1.28 -4.95 -3.73
N VAL A 24 0.40 -4.48 -2.83
CA VAL A 24 -1.03 -4.79 -2.87
C VAL A 24 -1.70 -4.06 -4.04
N LEU A 25 -1.38 -2.79 -4.26
CA LEU A 25 -1.89 -2.00 -5.37
C LEU A 25 -1.47 -2.58 -6.73
N LEU A 26 -0.20 -2.94 -6.88
CA LEU A 26 0.33 -3.47 -8.13
C LEU A 26 -0.31 -4.81 -8.47
N ALA A 27 -0.44 -5.71 -7.50
CA ALA A 27 -1.09 -6.99 -7.73
C ALA A 27 -2.58 -6.88 -8.03
N THR A 28 -3.32 -6.04 -7.29
CA THR A 28 -4.75 -5.82 -7.57
C THR A 28 -4.98 -5.15 -8.92
N LEU A 29 -4.07 -4.27 -9.34
CA LEU A 29 -4.07 -3.67 -10.67
C LEU A 29 -3.83 -4.71 -11.77
N VAL A 30 -2.79 -5.55 -11.65
CA VAL A 30 -2.50 -6.62 -12.63
C VAL A 30 -3.68 -7.56 -12.78
N VAL A 31 -4.23 -8.05 -11.66
CA VAL A 31 -5.40 -8.93 -11.67
C VAL A 31 -6.62 -8.23 -12.26
N GLY A 32 -6.81 -6.95 -11.93
CA GLY A 32 -7.91 -6.18 -12.49
C GLY A 32 -7.85 -6.04 -13.99
N VAL A 33 -6.66 -5.73 -14.54
CA VAL A 33 -6.44 -5.66 -15.98
C VAL A 33 -6.70 -7.01 -16.64
N LEU A 34 -6.15 -8.11 -16.08
CA LEU A 34 -6.36 -9.45 -16.62
C LEU A 34 -7.84 -9.83 -16.67
N ILE A 35 -8.58 -9.59 -15.58
CA ILE A 35 -10.01 -9.89 -15.53
C ILE A 35 -10.80 -8.99 -16.49
N SER A 36 -10.47 -7.70 -16.60
CA SER A 36 -11.12 -6.80 -17.56
C SER A 36 -10.94 -7.26 -19.01
N ILE A 37 -9.78 -7.79 -19.37
CA ILE A 37 -9.55 -8.36 -20.71
C ILE A 37 -10.43 -9.60 -20.92
N LEU A 38 -10.49 -10.51 -19.93
CA LEU A 38 -11.33 -11.71 -20.01
C LEU A 38 -12.82 -11.37 -20.10
N GLN A 39 -13.28 -10.37 -19.35
CA GLN A 39 -14.67 -9.88 -19.40
C GLN A 39 -15.04 -9.37 -20.80
N VAL A 40 -14.14 -8.62 -21.44
CA VAL A 40 -14.35 -8.15 -22.82
C VAL A 40 -14.30 -9.30 -23.82
N ALA A 41 -13.32 -10.21 -23.70
CA ALA A 41 -13.14 -11.34 -24.62
C ALA A 41 -14.31 -12.34 -24.60
N THR A 42 -14.94 -12.54 -23.44
CA THR A 42 -16.08 -13.46 -23.27
C THR A 42 -17.44 -12.78 -23.34
N GLN A 43 -17.48 -11.46 -23.54
CA GLN A 43 -18.70 -10.63 -23.51
C GLN A 43 -19.49 -10.71 -22.18
N MET A 44 -18.89 -11.23 -21.11
CA MET A 44 -19.50 -11.34 -19.79
C MET A 44 -19.20 -10.07 -18.98
N GLN A 45 -20.14 -9.11 -18.96
CA GLN A 45 -20.04 -7.84 -18.22
C GLN A 45 -20.72 -7.91 -16.83
N GLU A 46 -20.58 -9.04 -16.13
CA GLU A 46 -21.11 -9.18 -14.77
C GLU A 46 -20.19 -8.47 -13.76
N MET A 47 -20.74 -7.48 -13.06
CA MET A 47 -19.98 -6.60 -12.14
C MET A 47 -19.33 -7.38 -10.98
N THR A 48 -19.97 -8.46 -10.52
CA THR A 48 -19.50 -9.36 -9.45
C THR A 48 -18.24 -10.14 -9.82
N LEU A 49 -18.10 -10.54 -11.09
CA LEU A 49 -16.99 -11.38 -11.56
C LEU A 49 -15.64 -10.63 -11.57
N SER A 50 -15.67 -9.29 -11.65
CA SER A 50 -14.47 -8.45 -11.51
C SER A 50 -14.03 -8.30 -10.05
N TYR A 51 -14.97 -8.35 -9.11
CA TYR A 51 -14.75 -7.95 -7.71
C TYR A 51 -14.16 -9.09 -6.87
N VAL A 52 -14.70 -10.29 -7.01
CA VAL A 52 -14.29 -11.46 -6.20
C VAL A 52 -12.81 -11.83 -6.40
N PRO A 53 -12.29 -11.97 -7.64
CA PRO A 53 -10.90 -12.35 -7.84
C PRO A 53 -9.91 -11.32 -7.27
N LYS A 54 -10.20 -10.02 -7.44
CA LYS A 54 -9.37 -8.93 -6.90
C LYS A 54 -9.30 -9.00 -5.38
N LEU A 55 -10.43 -9.23 -4.71
CA LEU A 55 -10.52 -9.29 -3.26
C LEU A 55 -9.75 -10.51 -2.71
N LEU A 56 -9.87 -11.67 -3.34
CA LEU A 56 -9.11 -12.86 -2.96
C LEU A 56 -7.60 -12.65 -3.06
N VAL A 57 -7.13 -12.00 -4.14
CA VAL A 57 -5.70 -11.69 -4.30
C VAL A 57 -5.23 -10.66 -3.28
N ALA A 58 -6.01 -9.61 -3.03
CA ALA A 58 -5.70 -8.63 -2.00
C ALA A 58 -5.60 -9.30 -0.61
N ALA A 59 -6.58 -10.13 -0.24
CA ALA A 59 -6.59 -10.86 1.02
C ALA A 59 -5.38 -11.79 1.16
N MET A 60 -5.05 -12.55 0.10
CA MET A 60 -3.89 -13.43 0.10
C MET A 60 -2.58 -12.65 0.29
N LEU A 61 -2.42 -11.52 -0.40
CA LEU A 61 -1.24 -10.67 -0.24
C LEU A 61 -1.15 -10.04 1.15
N LEU A 62 -2.26 -9.62 1.73
CA LEU A 62 -2.27 -9.10 3.10
C LEU A 62 -1.88 -10.17 4.11
N ILE A 63 -2.24 -11.43 3.91
CA ILE A 63 -1.82 -12.53 4.78
C ILE A 63 -0.31 -12.78 4.64
N LEU A 64 0.19 -12.81 3.40
CA LEU A 64 1.61 -13.11 3.12
C LEU A 64 2.54 -11.96 3.50
N LEU A 65 2.18 -10.72 3.15
CA LEU A 65 2.99 -9.52 3.36
C LEU A 65 2.64 -8.77 4.65
N GLY A 66 1.54 -9.12 5.31
CA GLY A 66 1.06 -8.46 6.53
C GLY A 66 2.12 -8.29 7.61
N PRO A 67 2.88 -9.34 7.99
CA PRO A 67 3.94 -9.22 9.00
C PRO A 67 5.01 -8.19 8.61
N TRP A 68 5.43 -8.18 7.34
CA TRP A 68 6.42 -7.23 6.82
C TRP A 68 5.87 -5.80 6.77
N MET A 69 4.61 -5.63 6.35
CA MET A 69 3.94 -4.32 6.33
C MET A 69 3.84 -3.73 7.75
N ILE A 70 3.45 -4.55 8.74
CA ILE A 70 3.36 -4.11 10.14
C ILE A 70 4.74 -3.77 10.70
N ALA A 71 5.77 -4.59 10.42
CA ALA A 71 7.13 -4.30 10.84
C ALA A 71 7.58 -2.93 10.30
N ARG A 72 7.34 -2.67 9.01
CA ARG A 72 7.72 -1.41 8.36
C ARG A 72 7.01 -0.18 8.93
N ILE A 73 5.72 -0.30 9.24
CA ILE A 73 4.96 0.78 9.90
C ILE A 73 5.48 1.00 11.34
N THR A 74 5.78 -0.07 12.06
CA THR A 74 6.28 -0.01 13.45
C THR A 74 7.67 0.63 13.51
N ASP A 75 8.55 0.30 12.56
CA ASP A 75 9.88 0.89 12.45
C ASP A 75 9.79 2.40 12.16
N PHE A 76 8.92 2.79 11.24
CA PHE A 76 8.65 4.19 10.96
C PHE A 76 8.13 4.94 12.19
N ALA A 77 7.14 4.36 12.90
CA ALA A 77 6.60 4.94 14.12
C ALA A 77 7.67 5.09 15.20
N ARG A 78 8.51 4.08 15.42
CA ARG A 78 9.62 4.14 16.37
C ARG A 78 10.62 5.24 15.99
N GLY A 79 10.95 5.36 14.70
CA GLY A 79 11.80 6.44 14.20
C GLY A 79 11.23 7.82 14.51
N LEU A 80 9.93 8.02 14.29
CA LEU A 80 9.24 9.25 14.62
C LEU A 80 9.33 9.56 16.13
N TYR A 81 9.07 8.59 17.00
CA TYR A 81 9.15 8.78 18.46
C TYR A 81 10.54 9.24 18.93
N LEU A 82 11.61 8.78 18.28
CA LEU A 82 12.99 9.19 18.59
C LEU A 82 13.30 10.62 18.10
N VAL A 83 12.62 11.09 17.06
CA VAL A 83 12.80 12.44 16.50
C VAL A 83 12.01 13.49 17.28
N ILE A 84 10.85 13.16 17.87
CA ILE A 84 10.04 14.10 18.67
C ILE A 84 10.85 14.92 19.70
N PRO A 85 11.70 14.34 20.57
CA PRO A 85 12.45 15.13 21.55
C PRO A 85 13.45 16.10 20.91
N THR A 86 13.94 15.81 19.70
CA THR A 86 14.87 16.69 18.95
C THR A 86 14.18 17.87 18.27
N LEU A 87 12.84 17.87 18.23
CA LEU A 87 12.03 18.99 17.73
C LEU A 87 11.66 19.98 18.84
N ALA A 88 11.74 19.56 20.11
CA ALA A 88 11.39 20.39 21.26
C ALA A 88 12.56 21.24 21.80
N SER A 89 13.78 20.97 21.32
CA SER A 89 15.03 21.67 21.67
C SER A 89 15.57 22.46 20.48
#